data_AF-A0ABD0PCB2-F1
#
_entry.id   AF-A0ABD0PCB2-F1
#
_cell.length_a   1.000
_cell.length_b   1.000
_cell.length_c   1.000
_cell.angle_alpha   90.00
_cell.angle_beta   90.00
_cell.angle_gamma   90.00
#
_symmetry.space_group_name_H-M   'P 1'
#
loop_
_entity.id
_entity.type
_entity.pdbx_description
1 polymer ?
#
loop_
_entity_poly.entity_id
_entity_poly.type
_entity_poly.pdbx_seq_one_letter_code
_entity_poly.pdbx_strand_id
1 'polypeptide(L)'
;YITLMRRIFLIDCPGVVYPSDDSETDIVLKGVVQVEKIRNPEDHIGAVLERAKAEYIQKTYRIPSWSSAEDFLEKLAFRTGKLLK
;
A
#
# COMPACT_ATOMS: atom_id res chain seq x y z
N TYR A 1 2.04 7.02 29.73
CA TYR A 1 2.60 8.35 29.42
C TYR A 1 4.11 8.25 29.48
N ILE A 2 4.83 8.96 28.62
CA ILE A 2 6.30 9.01 28.56
C ILE A 2 6.73 10.43 28.94
N THR A 3 7.71 10.56 29.82
CA THR A 3 8.21 11.88 30.25
C THR A 3 9.25 12.38 29.26
N LEU A 4 8.99 13.51 28.58
CA LEU A 4 9.96 14.14 27.66
C LEU A 4 10.87 15.13 28.42
N MET A 5 10.29 15.89 29.36
CA MET A 5 11.00 16.79 30.28
C MET A 5 10.32 16.74 31.65
N ARG A 6 10.94 17.31 32.70
CA ARG A 6 10.41 17.34 34.08
C ARG A 6 8.94 17.77 34.22
N ARG A 7 8.39 18.50 33.24
CA ARG A 7 7.00 19.00 33.23
C ARG A 7 6.22 18.70 31.95
N ILE A 8 6.76 17.89 31.03
CA ILE A 8 6.08 17.55 29.75
C ILE A 8 5.95 16.04 29.64
N PHE A 9 4.71 15.58 29.48
CA PHE A 9 4.36 14.17 29.32
C PHE A 9 3.71 13.95 27.95
N LEU A 10 4.16 12.93 27.24
CA LEU A 10 3.56 12.45 26.01
C LEU A 10 2.61 11.30 26.35
N ILE A 11 1.42 11.34 25.77
CA ILE A 11 0.43 10.27 25.85
C ILE A 11 0.28 9.75 24.42
N ASP A 12 0.53 8.46 24.26
CA ASP A 12 0.30 7.78 23.00
C ASP A 12 -1.13 7.21 22.99
N CYS A 13 -1.82 7.35 21.87
CA CYS A 13 -3.18 6.83 21.69
C CYS A 13 -3.27 6.00 20.41
N PRO A 14 -4.13 4.98 20.37
CA PRO A 14 -4.32 4.19 19.15
C PRO A 14 -4.91 5.05 18.04
N GLY A 15 -4.58 4.72 16.78
CA GLY A 15 -5.20 5.35 15.62
C GLY A 15 -6.71 5.08 15.57
N VAL A 16 -7.50 6.12 15.35
CA VAL A 16 -8.96 6.04 15.21
C VAL A 16 -9.34 6.38 13.77
N VAL A 17 -10.20 5.56 13.18
CA VAL A 17 -10.74 5.78 11.84
C VAL A 17 -12.22 6.09 11.97
N TYR A 18 -12.62 7.27 11.49
CA TYR A 18 -14.01 7.70 11.51
C TYR A 18 -14.75 7.14 10.30
N PRO A 19 -16.05 6.81 10.43
CA PRO A 19 -16.88 6.47 9.29
C PRO A 19 -16.89 7.64 8.30
N SER A 20 -16.55 7.36 7.05
CA SER A 20 -16.47 8.30 5.93
C SER A 20 -17.03 7.62 4.68
N ASP A 21 -17.38 8.40 3.67
CA ASP A 21 -17.77 7.88 2.34
C ASP A 21 -16.54 7.44 1.52
N ASP A 22 -15.48 6.95 2.18
CA ASP A 22 -14.27 6.46 1.52
C ASP A 22 -14.56 5.14 0.80
N SER A 23 -13.95 4.96 -0.37
CA SER A 23 -13.96 3.65 -1.03
C SER A 23 -13.11 2.64 -0.24
N GLU A 24 -13.37 1.35 -0.44
CA GLU A 24 -12.55 0.28 0.15
C GLU A 24 -11.05 0.45 -0.19
N THR A 25 -10.76 0.80 -1.45
CA THR A 25 -9.40 1.11 -1.92
C THR A 25 -8.78 2.29 -1.16
N ASP A 26 -9.54 3.33 -0.82
CA ASP A 26 -9.02 4.46 -0.03
C ASP A 26 -8.70 4.06 1.40
N ILE A 27 -9.53 3.23 2.03
CA ILE A 27 -9.30 2.69 3.38
C ILE A 27 -8.02 1.84 3.41
N VAL A 28 -7.85 0.96 2.42
CA VAL A 28 -6.66 0.11 2.28
C VAL A 28 -5.40 0.96 2.11
N LEU A 29 -5.44 1.96 1.23
CA LEU A 29 -4.27 2.79 0.93
C LEU A 29 -3.94 3.80 2.05
N LYS A 30 -4.86 4.09 2.96
CA LYS A 30 -4.59 4.81 4.23
C LYS A 30 -3.93 3.92 5.29
N GLY A 31 -3.72 2.63 5.02
CA GLY A 31 -3.08 1.69 5.96
C GLY A 31 -3.97 1.32 7.14
N VAL A 32 -5.29 1.49 7.01
CA VAL A 32 -6.26 1.19 8.07
C VAL A 32 -6.42 -0.32 8.27
N VAL A 33 -6.34 -1.08 7.17
CA VAL A 33 -6.48 -2.54 7.17
C VAL A 33 -5.13 -3.19 6.92
N GLN A 34 -4.89 -4.30 7.62
CA GLN A 34 -3.69 -5.11 7.45
C GLN A 34 -3.72 -5.81 6.09
N VAL A 35 -2.64 -5.73 5.31
CA VAL A 35 -2.60 -6.21 3.92
C VAL A 35 -2.91 -7.71 3.81
N GLU A 36 -2.50 -8.52 4.79
CA GLU A 36 -2.74 -9.96 4.82
C GLU A 36 -4.21 -10.35 5.03
N LYS A 37 -5.07 -9.41 5.43
CA LYS A 37 -6.50 -9.63 5.65
C LYS A 37 -7.36 -9.20 4.46
N ILE A 38 -6.75 -8.60 3.44
CA ILE A 38 -7.44 -8.18 2.22
C ILE A 38 -7.71 -9.44 1.39
N ARG A 39 -8.96 -9.62 0.96
CA ARG A 39 -9.37 -10.81 0.20
C ARG A 39 -8.79 -10.82 -1.21
N ASN A 40 -8.83 -9.68 -1.89
CA ASN A 40 -8.41 -9.50 -3.28
C ASN A 40 -7.44 -8.31 -3.37
N PRO A 41 -6.18 -8.45 -2.92
CA PRO A 41 -5.22 -7.36 -2.92
C PRO A 41 -4.91 -6.83 -4.33
N GLU A 42 -5.09 -7.65 -5.37
CA GLU A 42 -4.94 -7.29 -6.78
C GLU A 42 -5.85 -6.14 -7.22
N ASP A 43 -7.07 -6.06 -6.68
CA ASP A 43 -8.07 -5.05 -7.06
C ASP A 43 -7.62 -3.61 -6.73
N HIS A 44 -6.70 -3.46 -5.77
CA HIS A 44 -6.20 -2.16 -5.34
C HIS A 44 -4.92 -1.72 -6.05
N ILE A 45 -4.27 -2.61 -6.83
CA ILE A 45 -2.97 -2.33 -7.45
C ILE A 45 -3.07 -1.21 -8.49
N GLY A 46 -4.18 -1.12 -9.23
CA GLY A 46 -4.40 -0.01 -10.17
C GLY A 46 -4.26 1.35 -9.49
N ALA A 47 -4.96 1.55 -8.36
CA ALA A 47 -4.89 2.78 -7.59
C ALA A 47 -3.51 3.04 -6.97
N VAL A 48 -2.74 1.99 -6.64
CA VAL A 48 -1.34 2.13 -6.20
C VAL A 48 -0.47 2.67 -7.33
N LEU A 49 -0.59 2.08 -8.54
CA LEU A 49 0.19 2.48 -9.71
C LEU A 49 -0.13 3.90 -10.16
N GLU A 50 -1.38 4.35 -10.01
CA GLU A 50 -1.81 5.72 -10.32
C GLU A 50 -1.25 6.77 -9.35
N ARG A 51 -1.05 6.40 -8.06
CA ARG A 51 -0.53 7.34 -7.04
C ARG A 51 0.97 7.56 -7.10
N ALA A 52 1.72 6.63 -7.68
CA ALA A 52 3.16 6.72 -7.81
C ALA A 52 3.57 7.11 -9.24
N LYS A 53 4.60 7.96 -9.37
CA LYS A 53 5.15 8.29 -10.69
C LYS A 53 5.74 7.04 -11.32
N ALA A 54 5.44 6.81 -12.60
CA ALA A 54 5.90 5.64 -13.34
C ALA A 54 7.43 5.45 -13.25
N GLU A 55 8.22 6.54 -13.31
CA GLU A 55 9.68 6.50 -13.18
C GLU A 55 10.15 5.82 -11.87
N TYR A 56 9.47 6.05 -10.76
CA TYR A 56 9.82 5.44 -9.47
C TYR A 56 9.50 3.96 -9.43
N ILE A 57 8.35 3.56 -9.98
CA ILE A 57 7.96 2.16 -10.10
C ILE A 57 8.93 1.42 -11.02
N GLN A 58 9.26 1.99 -12.18
CA GLN A 58 10.23 1.42 -13.13
C GLN A 58 11.59 1.23 -12.47
N LYS A 59 12.09 2.23 -11.73
CA LYS A 59 13.38 2.13 -11.02
C LYS A 59 13.38 1.07 -9.91
N THR A 60 12.28 0.99 -9.16
CA THR A 60 12.15 0.09 -8.00
C THR A 60 12.02 -1.36 -8.43
N TYR A 61 11.09 -1.63 -9.34
CA TYR A 61 10.75 -2.99 -9.77
C TYR A 61 11.50 -3.43 -11.03
N ARG A 62 12.24 -2.52 -11.67
CA ARG A 62 12.99 -2.74 -12.92
C ARG A 62 12.09 -3.27 -14.04
N ILE A 63 10.86 -2.78 -14.11
CA ILE A 63 9.88 -3.08 -15.16
C ILE A 63 9.78 -1.84 -16.04
N PRO A 64 10.26 -1.87 -17.31
CA PRO A 64 10.33 -0.67 -18.15
C PRO A 64 8.98 -0.04 -18.47
N SER A 65 7.95 -0.85 -18.68
CA SER A 65 6.59 -0.40 -18.99
C SER A 65 5.55 -1.46 -18.65
N TRP A 66 4.33 -1.01 -18.40
CA TRP A 66 3.15 -1.84 -18.21
C TRP A 66 1.92 -1.17 -18.84
N SER A 67 0.93 -1.94 -19.23
CA SER A 67 -0.34 -1.45 -19.81
C SER A 67 -1.52 -1.55 -18.85
N SER A 68 -1.46 -2.44 -17.85
CA SER A 68 -2.47 -2.58 -16.81
C SER A 68 -1.85 -3.03 -15.48
N ALA A 69 -2.65 -3.07 -14.42
CA ALA A 69 -2.24 -3.59 -13.12
C ALA A 69 -1.86 -5.08 -13.22
N GLU A 70 -2.63 -5.86 -13.98
CA GLU A 70 -2.39 -7.28 -14.22
C GLU A 70 -1.09 -7.51 -14.98
N ASP A 71 -0.84 -6.75 -16.07
CA ASP A 71 0.41 -6.82 -16.84
C ASP A 71 1.63 -6.44 -15.97
N PHE A 72 1.48 -5.45 -15.09
CA PHE A 72 2.53 -5.10 -14.13
C PHE A 72 2.81 -6.26 -13.15
N LEU A 73 1.77 -6.86 -12.57
CA LEU A 73 1.89 -7.98 -11.64
C LEU A 73 2.49 -9.22 -12.30
N GLU A 74 2.10 -9.53 -13.53
CA GLU A 74 2.65 -10.63 -14.32
C GLU A 74 4.15 -10.45 -14.54
N LYS A 75 4.56 -9.29 -15.07
CA LYS A 75 5.97 -8.94 -15.27
C LYS A 75 6.77 -9.00 -13.96
N LEU A 76 6.18 -8.54 -12.86
CA LEU A 76 6.79 -8.62 -11.54
C LEU A 76 6.96 -10.07 -11.06
N ALA A 77 5.94 -10.90 -11.24
CA ALA A 77 5.96 -12.32 -10.85
C ALA A 77 7.02 -13.10 -11.62
N PHE A 78 7.09 -12.93 -12.95
CA PHE A 78 8.15 -13.51 -13.78
C PHE A 78 9.54 -13.08 -13.33
N ARG A 79 9.72 -11.78 -13.07
CA ARG A 79 11.01 -11.23 -12.66
C ARG A 79 11.47 -11.73 -11.29
N THR A 80 10.53 -11.90 -10.36
CA THR A 80 10.81 -12.32 -8.97
C THR A 80 10.79 -13.83 -8.78
N GLY A 81 10.41 -14.59 -9.81
CA GLY A 81 10.25 -16.04 -9.72
C GLY A 81 9.07 -16.47 -8.84
N LYS A 82 8.09 -15.58 -8.62
CA LYS A 82 6.90 -15.84 -7.78
C LYS A 82 5.71 -16.31 -8.62
N LEU A 83 5.93 -17.36 -9.40
CA LEU A 83 4.88 -18.02 -10.18
C LEU A 83 4.43 -19.28 -9.45
N LEU A 84 3.13 -19.56 -9.52
CA LEU A 84 2.62 -20.86 -9.11
C LEU A 84 3.10 -21.93 -10.10
N LYS A 85 3.20 -23.16 -9.62
CA LYS A 85 3.60 -24.33 -10.41
C LYS A 85 2.39 -24.96 -11.09
#